data_AF-A0A2A4IRY7-F1
#
_entry.id   AF-A0A2A4IRY7-F1
#
_cell.length_a   1.000
_cell.length_b   1.000
_cell.length_c   1.000
_cell.angle_alpha   90.00
_cell.angle_beta   90.00
_cell.angle_gamma   90.00
#
_symmetry.space_group_name_H-M   'P 1'
#
loop_
_entity.id
_entity.type
_entity.pdbx_description
1 polymer ?
#
loop_
_entity_poly.entity_id
_entity_poly.type
_entity_poly.pdbx_seq_one_letter_code
_entity_poly.pdbx_strand_id
1 'polypeptide(L)'
;MLNMQEKNIKYPTIYVKNFAKIKEAEIELSPFTLFVGDNNSGKTYLSTLIYGLIKYTSKIIYDIFEYTDEIKNSEEYKKVINLINDIIDKNEEVDLTLENKEDFIKLFNLLLNSYSSKVTNYIF
;
A
#
# COMPACT_ATOMS: atom_id res chain seq x y z
N MET A 1 34.28 -19.07 0.86
CA MET A 1 32.88 -19.03 1.33
C MET A 1 32.61 -17.64 1.86
N LEU A 2 31.72 -16.89 1.21
CA LEU A 2 31.32 -15.57 1.70
C LEU A 2 30.54 -15.75 3.00
N ASN A 3 31.05 -15.14 4.06
CA ASN A 3 30.44 -15.11 5.37
C ASN A 3 29.23 -14.17 5.28
N MET A 4 28.06 -14.72 4.94
CA MET A 4 26.80 -13.98 4.97
C MET A 4 26.41 -13.86 6.45
N GLN A 5 26.82 -12.77 7.08
CA GLN A 5 26.09 -12.28 8.25
C GLN A 5 24.62 -12.17 7.83
N GLU A 6 23.73 -12.89 8.50
CA GLU A 6 22.29 -12.83 8.25
C GLU A 6 21.85 -11.37 8.42
N LYS A 7 21.74 -10.64 7.30
CA LYS A 7 20.96 -9.41 7.28
C LYS A 7 19.55 -9.81 7.68
N ASN A 8 18.99 -9.17 8.71
CA ASN A 8 17.56 -9.22 8.99
C ASN A 8 16.83 -8.55 7.82
N ILE A 9 16.56 -9.31 6.76
CA ILE A 9 15.80 -8.84 5.61
C ILE A 9 14.34 -8.81 6.04
N LYS A 10 13.76 -7.61 6.11
CA LYS A 10 12.32 -7.41 6.29
C LYS A 10 11.67 -7.32 4.92
N TYR A 11 10.62 -8.10 4.72
CA TYR A 11 9.79 -7.99 3.51
C TYR A 11 8.51 -7.20 3.80
N PRO A 12 7.87 -6.62 2.77
CA PRO A 12 6.58 -5.98 2.95
C PRO A 12 5.53 -6.97 3.43
N THR A 13 4.71 -6.56 4.40
CA THR A 13 3.58 -7.34 4.89
C THR A 13 2.26 -6.76 4.39
N ILE A 14 1.40 -7.60 3.83
CA ILE A 14 0.03 -7.24 3.46
C ILE A 14 -0.95 -7.77 4.50
N TYR A 15 -1.83 -6.88 4.95
CA TYR A 15 -2.96 -7.18 5.81
C TYR A 15 -4.25 -7.13 4.98
N VAL A 16 -4.98 -8.25 4.95
CA VAL A 16 -6.23 -8.38 4.19
C VAL A 16 -7.36 -8.68 5.17
N LYS A 17 -8.48 -7.96 5.07
CA LYS A 17 -9.70 -8.21 5.85
C LYS A 17 -10.92 -8.18 4.95
N ASN A 18 -11.86 -9.10 5.16
CA ASN A 18 -13.14 -9.19 4.45
C ASN A 18 -13.03 -9.12 2.91
N PHE A 19 -12.06 -9.86 2.33
CA PHE A 19 -11.81 -9.86 0.89
C PHE A 19 -12.14 -11.23 0.28
N ALA A 20 -13.15 -11.26 -0.60
CA ALA A 20 -13.72 -12.51 -1.13
C ALA A 20 -14.08 -13.49 0.02
N LYS A 21 -13.42 -14.65 0.07
CA LYS A 21 -13.61 -15.65 1.15
C LYS A 21 -12.63 -15.49 2.32
N ILE A 22 -11.68 -14.57 2.23
CA ILE A 22 -10.67 -14.33 3.25
C ILE A 22 -11.28 -13.38 4.30
N LYS A 23 -11.57 -13.92 5.48
CA LYS A 23 -12.01 -13.10 6.63
C LYS A 23 -10.89 -12.17 7.08
N GLU A 24 -9.70 -12.73 7.29
CA GLU A 24 -8.50 -12.01 7.70
C GLU A 24 -7.26 -12.80 7.27
N ALA A 25 -6.21 -12.12 6.82
CA ALA A 25 -4.89 -12.70 6.55
C ALA A 25 -3.79 -11.64 6.74
N GLU A 26 -2.64 -12.06 7.26
CA GLU A 26 -1.38 -11.31 7.32
C GLU A 26 -0.32 -12.10 6.55
N ILE A 27 0.28 -11.49 5.54
CA ILE A 27 1.15 -12.18 4.59
C ILE A 27 2.42 -11.36 4.38
N GLU A 28 3.56 -11.90 4.81
CA GLU A 28 4.86 -11.38 4.46
C GLU A 28 5.21 -11.78 3.01
N LEU A 29 5.46 -10.79 2.14
CA LEU A 29 5.76 -10.98 0.72
C LEU A 29 7.24 -11.23 0.49
N SER A 30 7.72 -12.41 0.91
CA SER A 30 9.07 -12.86 0.59
C SER A 30 9.22 -13.16 -0.92
N PRO A 31 10.46 -13.26 -1.45
CA PRO A 31 10.70 -13.47 -2.88
C PRO A 31 10.06 -14.77 -3.44
N PHE A 32 9.73 -15.71 -2.55
CA PHE A 32 9.03 -16.94 -2.89
C PHE A 32 7.92 -17.21 -1.86
N THR A 33 6.71 -16.71 -2.14
CA THR A 33 5.51 -16.96 -1.34
C THR A 33 4.64 -18.03 -2.02
N LEU A 34 4.32 -19.12 -1.31
CA LEU A 34 3.48 -20.20 -1.81
C LEU A 34 2.16 -20.27 -1.04
N PHE A 35 1.03 -20.17 -1.75
CA PHE A 35 -0.30 -20.38 -1.18
C PHE A 35 -0.77 -21.83 -1.40
N VAL A 36 -0.99 -22.58 -0.32
CA VAL A 36 -1.50 -23.97 -0.35
C VAL A 36 -2.83 -24.10 0.41
N GLY A 37 -3.64 -25.09 0.04
CA GLY A 37 -4.93 -25.38 0.68
C GLY A 37 -6.01 -25.82 -0.33
N ASP A 38 -7.22 -26.04 0.15
CA ASP A 38 -8.32 -26.61 -0.65
C ASP A 38 -8.74 -25.76 -1.85
N ASN A 39 -9.26 -26.41 -2.89
CA ASN A 39 -9.88 -25.70 -4.01
C ASN A 39 -10.94 -24.72 -3.51
N ASN A 40 -11.01 -23.54 -4.12
CA ASN A 40 -11.98 -22.49 -3.78
C ASN A 40 -11.83 -21.90 -2.36
N SER A 41 -10.64 -21.97 -1.75
CA SER A 41 -10.33 -21.37 -0.45
C SER A 41 -9.92 -19.89 -0.49
N GLY A 42 -9.90 -19.25 -1.66
CA GLY A 42 -9.53 -17.83 -1.81
C GLY A 42 -8.08 -17.57 -2.26
N LYS A 43 -7.27 -18.62 -2.45
CA LYS A 43 -5.85 -18.49 -2.89
C LYS A 43 -5.67 -17.70 -4.18
N THR A 44 -6.50 -17.96 -5.20
CA THR A 44 -6.42 -17.24 -6.48
C THR A 44 -6.77 -15.78 -6.30
N TYR A 45 -7.86 -15.45 -5.59
CA TYR A 45 -8.22 -14.06 -5.29
C TYR A 45 -7.09 -13.31 -4.58
N LEU A 46 -6.50 -13.95 -3.56
CA LEU A 46 -5.40 -13.37 -2.81
C LEU A 46 -4.16 -13.14 -3.70
N SER A 47 -3.81 -14.12 -4.54
CA SER A 47 -2.70 -14.00 -5.48
C SER A 47 -2.95 -12.89 -6.51
N THR A 48 -4.16 -12.77 -7.04
CA THR A 48 -4.56 -11.70 -7.96
C THR A 48 -4.48 -10.33 -7.29
N LEU A 49 -4.95 -10.19 -6.06
CA LEU A 49 -4.86 -8.95 -5.30
C LEU A 49 -3.39 -8.53 -5.11
N ILE A 50 -2.54 -9.44 -4.63
CA ILE A 50 -1.11 -9.19 -4.42
C ILE A 50 -0.44 -8.79 -5.73
N TYR A 51 -0.70 -9.55 -6.81
CA TYR A 51 -0.16 -9.25 -8.14
C TYR A 51 -0.59 -7.86 -8.62
N GLY A 52 -1.88 -7.53 -8.51
CA GLY A 52 -2.40 -6.24 -8.97
C GLY A 52 -1.85 -5.08 -8.16
N LEU A 53 -1.70 -5.22 -6.84
CA LEU A 53 -1.02 -4.22 -6.02
C LEU A 53 0.43 -4.04 -6.48
N ILE A 54 1.23 -5.10 -6.52
CA ILE A 54 2.65 -4.99 -6.94
C ILE A 54 2.78 -4.39 -8.34
N LYS A 55 1.93 -4.80 -9.28
CA LYS A 55 2.03 -4.39 -10.68
C LYS A 55 1.52 -2.97 -10.93
N TYR A 56 0.48 -2.56 -10.22
CA TYR A 56 -0.25 -1.33 -10.53
C TYR A 56 -0.20 -0.28 -9.43
N THR A 57 0.40 -0.53 -8.26
CA THR A 57 0.46 0.47 -7.16
C THR A 57 0.99 1.82 -7.63
N SER A 58 2.08 1.87 -8.42
CA SER A 58 2.59 3.16 -8.93
C SER A 58 1.59 3.88 -9.83
N LYS A 59 0.85 3.14 -10.67
CA LYS A 59 -0.17 3.72 -11.55
C LYS A 59 -1.41 4.13 -10.77
N ILE A 60 -1.85 3.30 -9.82
CA ILE A 60 -2.93 3.60 -8.89
C ILE A 60 -2.61 4.89 -8.15
N ILE A 61 -1.41 5.01 -7.56
CA ILE A 61 -0.94 6.23 -6.89
C ILE A 61 -0.94 7.40 -7.87
N TYR A 62 -0.31 7.27 -9.04
CA TYR A 62 -0.25 8.36 -10.02
C TYR A 62 -1.63 8.86 -10.41
N ASP A 63 -2.52 7.97 -10.86
CA ASP A 63 -3.87 8.33 -11.30
C ASP A 63 -4.66 8.97 -10.13
N ILE A 64 -4.59 8.36 -8.94
CA ILE A 64 -5.23 8.87 -7.73
C ILE A 64 -4.76 10.28 -7.39
N PHE A 65 -3.45 10.54 -7.47
CA PHE A 65 -2.87 11.85 -7.15
C PHE A 65 -3.10 12.88 -8.26
N GLU A 66 -3.19 12.45 -9.51
CA GLU A 66 -3.51 13.32 -10.65
C GLU A 66 -4.95 13.85 -10.58
N TYR A 67 -5.90 13.05 -10.08
CA TYR A 67 -7.30 13.46 -9.89
C TYR A 67 -7.54 14.23 -8.57
N THR A 68 -6.49 14.66 -7.87
CA THR A 68 -6.61 15.26 -6.53
C THR A 68 -7.36 16.58 -6.49
N ASP A 69 -7.73 17.21 -7.60
CA ASP A 69 -8.37 18.53 -7.58
C ASP A 69 -9.58 18.63 -6.64
N GLU A 70 -10.40 17.58 -6.57
CA GLU A 70 -11.58 17.53 -5.69
C GLU A 70 -11.21 17.39 -4.19
N ILE A 71 -10.05 16.81 -3.90
CA ILE A 71 -9.59 16.46 -2.55
C ILE A 71 -8.41 17.31 -2.07
N LYS A 72 -7.85 18.19 -2.92
CA LYS A 72 -6.82 19.19 -2.54
C LYS A 72 -7.28 20.06 -1.37
N ASN A 73 -8.59 20.21 -1.21
CA ASN A 73 -9.21 20.96 -0.13
C ASN A 73 -9.38 20.17 1.16
N SER A 74 -9.24 18.84 1.15
CA SER A 74 -9.36 17.99 2.33
C SER A 74 -8.27 18.29 3.35
N GLU A 75 -8.57 18.04 4.62
CA GLU A 75 -7.62 18.23 5.71
C GLU A 75 -6.45 17.25 5.59
N GLU A 76 -6.74 15.99 5.23
CA GLU A 76 -5.76 14.93 5.04
C GLU A 76 -4.74 15.28 3.95
N TYR A 77 -5.22 15.79 2.81
CA TYR A 77 -4.34 16.20 1.71
C TYR A 77 -3.43 17.34 2.14
N LYS A 78 -3.99 18.39 2.76
CA LYS A 78 -3.22 19.55 3.22
C LYS A 78 -2.17 19.19 4.26
N LYS A 79 -2.51 18.32 5.22
CA LYS A 79 -1.55 17.83 6.24
C LYS A 79 -0.36 17.14 5.60
N VAL A 80 -0.60 16.18 4.70
CA VAL A 80 0.47 15.43 4.04
C VAL A 80 1.32 16.33 3.15
N ILE A 81 0.72 17.24 2.37
CA ILE A 81 1.50 18.17 1.53
C ILE A 81 2.34 19.13 2.37
N ASN A 82 1.80 19.68 3.45
CA ASN A 82 2.58 20.54 4.36
C ASN A 82 3.77 19.76 4.95
N LEU A 83 3.54 18.52 5.39
CA LEU A 83 4.60 17.66 5.89
C LEU A 83 5.67 17.39 4.83
N ILE A 84 5.28 17.08 3.59
CA ILE A 84 6.22 16.85 2.49
C ILE A 84 7.04 18.11 2.21
N ASN A 85 6.41 19.28 2.14
CA ASN A 85 7.10 20.54 1.92
C ASN A 85 8.10 20.83 3.06
N ASP A 86 7.71 20.64 4.32
CA ASP A 86 8.59 20.81 5.47
C ASP A 86 9.81 19.87 5.42
N ILE A 87 9.64 18.64 4.92
CA ILE A 87 10.73 17.67 4.74
C ILE A 87 11.66 18.10 3.61
N ILE A 88 11.10 18.52 2.47
CA ILE A 88 11.87 19.00 1.31
C ILE A 88 12.68 20.25 1.67
N ASP A 89 12.06 21.20 2.38
CA ASP A 89 12.70 22.46 2.77
C ASP A 89 13.86 22.24 3.74
N LYS A 90 13.77 21.22 4.60
CA LYS A 90 14.88 20.82 5.49
C LYS A 90 16.02 20.14 4.75
N ASN A 91 15.76 19.54 3.59
CA ASN A 91 16.74 18.83 2.75
C ASN A 91 17.58 17.79 3.53
N GLU A 92 16.93 17.13 4.50
CA GLU A 92 17.51 16.10 5.35
C GLU A 92 16.74 14.78 5.18
N GLU A 93 17.41 13.67 5.43
CA GLU A 93 16.74 12.37 5.52
C GLU A 93 15.89 12.34 6.79
N VAL A 94 14.57 12.27 6.63
CA VAL A 94 13.62 12.30 7.75
C VAL A 94 13.02 10.91 7.95
N ASP A 95 13.24 10.35 9.12
CA ASP A 95 12.44 9.22 9.59
C ASP A 95 11.03 9.69 9.95
N LEU A 96 10.04 9.21 9.22
CA LEU A 96 8.65 9.52 9.52
C LEU A 96 8.25 8.96 10.88
N THR A 97 7.75 9.84 11.76
CA THR A 97 7.13 9.46 13.03
C THR A 97 5.91 8.57 12.78
N LEU A 98 5.44 7.87 13.83
CA LEU A 98 4.20 7.08 13.74
C LEU A 98 3.00 7.94 13.36
N GLU A 99 2.93 9.16 13.90
CA GLU A 99 1.89 10.14 13.58
C GLU A 99 1.92 10.53 12.09
N ASN A 100 3.11 10.84 11.56
CA ASN A 100 3.27 11.18 10.14
C ASN A 100 2.79 10.02 9.25
N LYS A 101 3.18 8.79 9.57
CA LYS A 101 2.75 7.59 8.81
C LYS A 101 1.23 7.43 8.82
N GLU A 102 0.59 7.69 9.95
CA GLU A 102 -0.87 7.62 10.08
C GLU A 102 -1.57 8.65 9.17
N ASP A 103 -1.02 9.86 9.01
CA ASP A 103 -1.58 10.86 8.10
C ASP A 103 -1.46 10.44 6.63
N PHE A 104 -0.34 9.81 6.23
CA PHE A 104 -0.24 9.20 4.90
C PHE A 104 -1.28 8.08 4.69
N ILE A 105 -1.50 7.24 5.71
CA ILE A 105 -2.51 6.16 5.66
C ILE A 105 -3.91 6.75 5.50
N LYS A 106 -4.25 7.79 6.27
CA LYS A 106 -5.55 8.47 6.16
C LYS A 106 -5.77 9.06 4.77
N LEU A 107 -4.78 9.77 4.22
CA LEU A 107 -4.86 10.30 2.86
C LEU A 107 -5.02 9.17 1.85
N PHE A 108 -4.21 8.11 1.96
CA PHE A 108 -4.33 6.94 1.07
C PHE A 108 -5.72 6.29 1.13
N ASN A 109 -6.31 6.15 2.31
CA ASN A 109 -7.66 5.62 2.48
C ASN A 109 -8.72 6.55 1.89
N LEU A 110 -8.60 7.87 2.09
CA LEU A 110 -9.51 8.85 1.48
C LEU A 110 -9.49 8.76 -0.04
N LEU A 111 -8.29 8.69 -0.61
CA LEU A 111 -8.02 8.52 -2.03
C LEU A 111 -8.63 7.20 -2.55
N LEU A 112 -8.32 6.08 -1.88
CA LEU A 112 -8.80 4.76 -2.26
C LEU A 112 -10.32 4.67 -2.22
N ASN A 113 -10.97 5.25 -1.20
CA ASN A 113 -12.43 5.25 -1.10
C ASN A 113 -13.07 6.05 -2.24
N SER A 114 -12.50 7.21 -2.56
CA SER A 114 -12.97 8.09 -3.63
C SER A 114 -12.83 7.47 -5.02
N TYR A 115 -11.80 6.64 -5.23
CA TYR A 115 -11.47 6.06 -6.54
C TYR A 115 -11.51 4.53 -6.59
N SER A 116 -12.16 3.89 -5.62
CA SER A 116 -12.18 2.42 -5.42
C SER A 116 -12.59 1.65 -6.67
N SER A 117 -13.61 2.10 -7.41
CA SER A 117 -14.04 1.49 -8.67
C SER A 117 -12.94 1.50 -9.74
N LYS A 118 -12.18 2.60 -9.85
CA LYS A 118 -11.08 2.71 -10.82
C LYS A 118 -9.92 1.79 -10.43
N VAL A 119 -9.57 1.77 -9.14
CA VAL A 119 -8.53 0.88 -8.61
C VAL A 119 -8.89 -0.59 -8.85
N THR A 120 -10.15 -0.95 -8.65
CA THR A 120 -10.64 -2.31 -8.88
C THR A 120 -10.42 -2.74 -10.33
N ASN A 121 -10.72 -1.87 -11.31
CA ASN A 121 -10.51 -2.14 -12.74
C ASN A 121 -9.03 -2.33 -13.14
N TYR A 122 -8.08 -1.88 -12.33
CA TYR A 122 -6.67 -2.16 -12.56
C TYR A 122 -6.26 -3.53 -12.04
N ILE A 123 -6.90 -4.00 -10.97
CA ILE A 123 -6.51 -5.22 -10.27
C ILE A 123 -7.29 -6.44 -10.81
N PHE A 124 -8.56 -6.27 -11.20
CA PHE A 124 -9.48 -7.32 -11.64
C PHE A 124 -10.07 -6.99 -13.01
#